data_AF-A0A3D3BT37-F1
#
_entry.id   AF-A0A3D3BT37-F1
#
_cell.length_a   1.000
_cell.length_b   1.000
_cell.length_c   1.000
_cell.angle_alpha   90.00
_cell.angle_beta   90.00
_cell.angle_gamma   90.00
#
_symmetry.space_group_name_H-M   'P 1'
#
loop_
_entity.id
_entity.type
_entity.pdbx_description
1 polymer ?
#
loop_
_entity_poly.entity_id
_entity_poly.type
_entity_poly.pdbx_seq_one_letter_code
_entity_poly.pdbx_strand_id
1 'polypeptide(L)'
;MSDYSVQHPNGEVPLPVVPSTVGESGLDISALLRETDHVTLDHGFVNTASCSSSITFIDGDAGILRYRGYPIEQLAEESNFLETSYLLIYGELPTAAELSEFSDSITKHTMLHEDLRRFFDGFPRDAHPMAVLSSAVSALSTFYQDSLDPFDAEQVHISTIRLMAKLPTIAAYAYKKSVGQPFLYPDNSYSFEDNFLRMT
;
A
#
# COMPACT_ATOMS: atom_id res chain seq x y z
N MET A 1 -16.86 -13.38 31.62
CA MET A 1 -17.29 -11.98 31.87
C MET A 1 -16.18 -11.12 31.31
N SER A 2 -16.48 -10.11 30.51
CA SER A 2 -15.45 -9.16 30.07
C SER A 2 -14.98 -8.38 31.30
N ASP A 3 -13.70 -8.42 31.62
CA ASP A 3 -13.15 -7.76 32.82
C ASP A 3 -13.15 -6.22 32.71
N TYR A 4 -13.51 -5.68 31.54
CA TYR A 4 -13.53 -4.24 31.25
C TYR A 4 -14.95 -3.75 31.00
N SER A 5 -15.27 -2.60 31.60
CA SER A 5 -16.54 -1.91 31.42
C SER A 5 -16.42 -0.42 31.72
N VAL A 6 -17.36 0.35 31.20
CA VAL A 6 -17.53 1.77 31.53
C VAL A 6 -18.80 1.93 32.36
N GLN A 7 -18.65 2.52 33.54
CA GLN A 7 -19.76 2.88 34.42
C GLN A 7 -20.32 4.23 33.99
N HIS A 8 -21.65 4.34 33.88
CA HIS A 8 -22.35 5.58 33.55
C HIS A 8 -23.64 5.71 34.37
N PRO A 9 -24.28 6.90 34.43
CA PRO A 9 -25.43 7.13 35.30
C PRO A 9 -26.62 6.19 35.11
N ASN A 10 -26.76 5.57 33.92
CA ASN A 10 -27.87 4.69 33.58
C ASN A 10 -27.50 3.20 33.59
N GLY A 11 -26.27 2.84 33.97
CA GLY A 11 -25.83 1.44 34.03
C GLY A 11 -24.35 1.25 33.76
N GLU A 12 -24.03 0.06 33.26
CA GLU A 12 -22.69 -0.38 32.92
C GLU A 12 -22.66 -0.86 31.48
N VAL A 13 -21.68 -0.38 30.72
CA VAL A 13 -21.45 -0.81 29.33
C VAL A 13 -20.22 -1.71 29.32
N PRO A 14 -20.38 -3.02 29.01
CA PRO A 14 -19.23 -3.90 28.88
C PRO A 14 -18.39 -3.50 27.67
N LEU A 15 -17.07 -3.62 27.80
CA LEU A 15 -16.11 -3.45 26.71
C LEU A 15 -15.48 -4.81 26.41
N PRO A 16 -16.01 -5.57 25.43
CA PRO A 16 -15.43 -6.86 25.05
C PRO A 16 -13.97 -6.70 24.62
N VAL A 17 -13.12 -7.60 25.11
CA VAL A 17 -11.72 -7.67 24.67
C VAL A 17 -11.66 -8.36 23.32
N VAL A 18 -11.05 -7.71 22.34
CA VAL A 18 -10.70 -8.27 21.04
C VAL A 18 -9.25 -8.73 21.09
N PRO A 19 -8.97 -10.05 21.14
CA PRO A 19 -7.62 -10.55 21.31
C PRO A 19 -6.78 -10.32 20.06
N SER A 20 -5.50 -9.99 20.27
CA SER A 20 -4.49 -9.89 19.21
C SER A 20 -3.59 -11.13 19.24
N THR A 21 -3.15 -11.61 18.07
CA THR A 21 -2.17 -12.71 17.98
C THR A 21 -0.82 -12.32 18.55
N VAL A 22 -0.44 -11.04 18.40
CA VAL A 22 0.77 -10.44 18.93
C VAL A 22 0.50 -8.95 19.22
N GLY A 23 1.12 -8.41 20.25
CA GLY A 23 0.89 -7.03 20.71
C GLY A 23 -0.35 -6.89 21.60
N GLU A 24 -0.80 -5.65 21.76
CA GLU A 24 -1.89 -5.31 22.68
C GLU A 24 -3.26 -5.72 22.15
N SER A 25 -4.15 -6.15 23.05
CA SER A 25 -5.54 -6.47 22.71
C SER A 25 -6.39 -5.20 22.65
N GLY A 26 -7.38 -5.19 21.76
CA GLY A 26 -8.31 -4.07 21.64
C GLY A 26 -9.47 -4.16 22.64
N LEU A 27 -10.03 -3.02 23.05
CA LEU A 27 -11.32 -2.95 23.73
C LEU A 27 -12.37 -2.47 22.72
N ASP A 28 -13.42 -3.25 22.50
CA ASP A 28 -14.49 -2.88 21.59
C ASP A 28 -15.40 -1.81 22.23
N ILE A 29 -15.31 -0.59 21.72
CA ILE A 29 -16.09 0.58 22.14
C ILE A 29 -17.27 0.88 21.20
N SER A 30 -17.63 -0.03 20.28
CA SER A 30 -18.69 0.20 19.27
C SER A 30 -20.06 0.53 19.86
N ALA A 31 -20.37 0.06 21.07
CA ALA A 31 -21.61 0.34 21.78
C ALA A 31 -21.60 1.67 22.55
N LEU A 32 -20.43 2.31 22.75
CA LEU A 32 -20.26 3.41 23.71
C LEU A 32 -21.21 4.58 23.43
N LEU A 33 -21.26 5.07 22.19
CA LEU A 33 -22.12 6.19 21.82
C LEU A 33 -23.60 5.88 22.03
N ARG A 34 -24.04 4.67 21.63
CA ARG A 34 -25.44 4.25 21.72
C ARG A 34 -25.94 4.10 23.16
N GLU A 35 -25.06 3.65 24.06
CA GLU A 35 -25.44 3.34 25.44
C GLU A 35 -25.18 4.52 26.40
N THR A 36 -24.27 5.44 26.07
CA THR A 36 -23.85 6.51 26.98
C THR A 36 -24.05 7.92 26.44
N ASP A 37 -24.33 8.12 25.15
CA ASP A 37 -24.30 9.42 24.46
C ASP A 37 -22.93 10.12 24.49
N HIS A 38 -21.84 9.38 24.73
CA HIS A 38 -20.47 9.90 24.75
C HIS A 38 -19.57 9.19 23.73
N VAL A 39 -18.49 9.86 23.33
CA VAL A 39 -17.43 9.33 22.46
C VAL A 39 -16.10 9.33 23.19
N THR A 40 -15.15 8.53 22.71
CA THR A 40 -13.75 8.67 23.12
C THR A 40 -13.14 9.92 22.47
N LEU A 41 -12.28 10.61 23.21
CA LEU A 41 -11.48 11.71 22.69
C LEU A 41 -10.01 11.25 22.66
N ASP A 42 -9.52 10.94 21.46
CA ASP A 42 -8.15 10.48 21.24
C ASP A 42 -7.53 11.26 20.08
N HIS A 43 -6.82 12.34 20.40
CA HIS A 43 -6.23 13.21 19.40
C HIS A 43 -5.15 12.45 18.61
N GLY A 44 -5.38 12.27 17.31
CA GLY A 44 -4.45 11.59 16.41
C GLY A 44 -4.51 10.07 16.44
N PHE A 45 -5.53 9.47 17.08
CA PHE A 45 -5.73 8.01 17.15
C PHE A 45 -4.58 7.23 17.81
N VAL A 46 -3.84 7.86 18.73
CA VAL A 46 -2.65 7.25 19.37
C VAL A 46 -3.01 6.00 20.18
N ASN A 47 -4.23 5.93 20.72
CA ASN A 47 -4.73 4.82 21.53
C ASN A 47 -5.87 4.06 20.86
N THR A 48 -6.16 4.34 19.57
CA THR A 48 -7.31 3.80 18.85
C THR A 48 -6.86 2.86 17.73
N ALA A 49 -7.12 1.56 17.91
CA ALA A 49 -6.99 0.60 16.81
C ALA A 49 -8.20 0.72 15.87
N SER A 50 -7.98 1.17 14.63
CA SER A 50 -9.05 1.43 13.65
C SER A 50 -9.38 0.23 12.76
N CYS A 51 -8.49 -0.76 12.68
CA CYS A 51 -8.69 -1.97 11.89
C CYS A 51 -7.98 -3.18 12.50
N SER A 52 -8.42 -4.38 12.09
CA SER A 52 -7.66 -5.61 12.26
C SER A 52 -6.80 -5.84 11.03
N SER A 53 -5.52 -6.16 11.22
CA SER A 53 -4.57 -6.40 10.13
C SER A 53 -3.61 -7.52 10.50
N SER A 54 -3.29 -8.36 9.51
CA SER A 54 -2.27 -9.40 9.59
C SER A 54 -1.08 -9.11 8.65
N ILE A 55 -0.89 -7.85 8.26
CA ILE A 55 0.13 -7.45 7.28
C ILE A 55 1.48 -7.17 7.95
N THR A 56 1.52 -6.20 8.87
CA THR A 56 2.76 -5.71 9.48
C THR A 56 2.59 -5.61 10.99
N PHE A 57 3.59 -6.08 11.73
CA PHE A 57 3.69 -5.89 13.18
C PHE A 57 4.91 -5.05 13.52
N ILE A 58 4.76 -4.12 14.46
CA ILE A 58 5.82 -3.22 14.93
C ILE A 58 5.81 -3.22 16.46
N ASP A 59 6.98 -3.39 17.06
CA ASP A 59 7.24 -3.10 18.47
C ASP A 59 8.45 -2.16 18.52
N GLY A 60 8.19 -0.89 18.80
CA GLY A 60 9.22 0.15 18.80
C GLY A 60 10.20 0.03 19.97
N ASP A 61 9.74 -0.47 21.11
CA ASP A 61 10.56 -0.61 22.32
C ASP A 61 11.53 -1.79 22.20
N ALA A 62 11.05 -2.89 21.60
CA ALA A 62 11.89 -4.05 21.30
C ALA A 62 12.67 -3.93 19.98
N GLY A 63 12.38 -2.92 19.15
CA GLY A 63 13.00 -2.72 17.84
C GLY A 63 12.61 -3.79 16.82
N ILE A 64 11.37 -4.27 16.86
CA ILE A 64 10.86 -5.34 15.97
C ILE A 64 10.02 -4.73 14.85
N LEU A 65 10.31 -5.11 13.61
CA LEU A 65 9.46 -4.89 12.44
C LEU A 65 9.31 -6.21 11.68
N ARG A 66 8.06 -6.64 11.42
CA ARG A 66 7.77 -7.88 10.71
C ARG A 66 6.73 -7.69 9.61
N TYR A 67 6.97 -8.28 8.44
CA TYR A 67 5.97 -8.41 7.37
C TYR A 67 5.49 -9.86 7.31
N ARG A 68 4.18 -10.08 7.46
CA ARG A 68 3.55 -11.41 7.52
C ARG A 68 4.25 -12.37 8.50
N GLY A 69 4.83 -11.82 9.57
CA GLY A 69 5.58 -12.58 10.59
C GLY A 69 7.09 -12.69 10.36
N TYR A 70 7.59 -12.43 9.15
CA TYR A 70 9.03 -12.44 8.84
C TYR A 70 9.70 -11.16 9.34
N PRO A 71 10.81 -11.24 10.11
CA PRO A 71 11.64 -10.09 10.45
C PRO A 71 12.11 -9.33 9.23
N ILE A 72 12.12 -8.00 9.30
CA ILE A 72 12.51 -7.15 8.17
C ILE A 72 13.94 -7.39 7.70
N GLU A 73 14.84 -7.76 8.62
CA GLU A 73 16.24 -8.04 8.33
C GLU A 73 16.38 -9.26 7.41
N GLN A 74 15.56 -10.30 7.64
CA GLN A 74 15.55 -11.49 6.79
C GLN A 74 15.08 -11.16 5.38
N LEU A 75 14.00 -10.36 5.25
CA LEU A 75 13.50 -9.95 3.94
C LEU A 75 14.49 -9.03 3.21
N ALA A 76 15.20 -8.17 3.93
CA ALA A 76 16.20 -7.28 3.34
C ALA A 76 17.45 -8.01 2.84
N GLU A 77 17.89 -9.07 3.54
CA GLU A 77 19.10 -9.83 3.20
C GLU A 77 18.83 -10.99 2.24
N GLU A 78 17.69 -11.66 2.36
CA GLU A 78 17.40 -12.92 1.67
C GLU A 78 16.31 -12.82 0.60
N SER A 79 15.55 -11.72 0.55
CA SER A 79 14.47 -11.50 -0.42
C SER A 79 14.75 -10.32 -1.35
N ASN A 80 13.81 -10.02 -2.25
CA ASN A 80 13.84 -8.87 -3.14
C ASN A 80 12.51 -8.11 -3.09
N PHE A 81 12.46 -6.93 -3.73
CA PHE A 81 11.28 -6.07 -3.66
C PHE A 81 10.01 -6.74 -4.20
N LEU A 82 10.10 -7.47 -5.31
CA LEU A 82 8.93 -8.11 -5.92
C LEU A 82 8.41 -9.29 -5.09
N GLU A 83 9.30 -10.10 -4.54
CA GLU A 83 8.93 -11.21 -3.64
C GLU A 83 8.31 -10.68 -2.34
N THR A 84 8.90 -9.64 -1.73
CA THR A 84 8.32 -8.97 -0.55
C THR A 84 6.97 -8.32 -0.87
N SER A 85 6.82 -7.73 -2.06
CA SER A 85 5.54 -7.18 -2.52
C SER A 85 4.48 -8.25 -2.67
N TYR A 86 4.83 -9.41 -3.24
CA TYR A 86 3.95 -10.58 -3.33
C TYR A 86 3.49 -11.02 -1.94
N LEU A 87 4.43 -11.18 -1.00
CA LEU A 87 4.15 -11.54 0.40
C LEU A 87 3.14 -10.58 1.05
N LEU A 88 3.32 -9.27 0.86
CA LEU A 88 2.42 -8.27 1.44
C LEU A 88 1.02 -8.34 0.82
N ILE A 89 0.92 -8.51 -0.50
CA ILE A 89 -0.35 -8.53 -1.24
C ILE A 89 -1.12 -9.83 -0.97
N TYR A 90 -0.48 -10.99 -1.08
CA TYR A 90 -1.14 -12.30 -1.07
C TYR A 90 -1.06 -13.04 0.27
N GLY A 91 -0.18 -12.60 1.18
CA GLY A 91 -0.09 -13.12 2.54
C GLY A 91 0.95 -14.20 2.77
N GLU A 92 1.44 -14.84 1.71
CA GLU A 92 2.42 -15.93 1.75
C GLU A 92 3.56 -15.68 0.77
N LEU A 93 4.72 -16.31 1.01
CA LEU A 93 5.84 -16.25 0.07
C LEU A 93 5.49 -17.00 -1.23
N PRO A 94 5.85 -16.45 -2.41
CA PRO A 94 5.58 -17.11 -3.67
C PRO A 94 6.48 -18.32 -3.87
N THR A 95 5.98 -19.32 -4.59
CA THR A 95 6.81 -20.32 -5.24
C THR A 95 7.60 -19.68 -6.39
N ALA A 96 8.67 -20.34 -6.85
CA ALA A 96 9.47 -19.84 -7.98
C ALA A 96 8.63 -19.62 -9.26
N ALA A 97 7.60 -20.43 -9.49
CA ALA A 97 6.70 -20.28 -10.63
C ALA A 97 5.80 -19.03 -10.48
N GLU A 98 5.19 -18.85 -9.31
CA GLU A 98 4.34 -17.68 -9.00
C GLU A 98 5.14 -16.38 -9.05
N LEU A 99 6.37 -16.37 -8.52
CA LEU A 99 7.24 -15.20 -8.58
C LEU A 99 7.61 -14.85 -10.03
N SER A 100 7.91 -15.86 -10.86
CA SER A 100 8.21 -15.64 -12.28
C SER A 100 6.99 -15.06 -13.01
N GLU A 101 5.80 -15.61 -12.78
CA GLU A 101 4.56 -15.12 -13.40
C GLU A 101 4.21 -13.70 -12.95
N PHE A 102 4.37 -13.42 -11.66
CA PHE A 102 4.15 -12.09 -11.09
C PHE A 102 5.12 -11.06 -11.66
N SER A 103 6.41 -11.38 -11.72
CA SER A 103 7.45 -10.53 -12.30
C SER A 103 7.21 -10.27 -13.79
N ASP A 104 6.88 -11.30 -14.57
CA ASP A 104 6.56 -11.17 -15.99
C ASP A 104 5.33 -10.29 -16.21
N SER A 105 4.31 -10.46 -15.38
CA SER A 105 3.08 -9.67 -15.44
C SER A 105 3.36 -8.19 -15.18
N ILE A 106 4.17 -7.87 -14.16
CA ILE A 106 4.60 -6.50 -13.88
C ILE A 106 5.40 -5.93 -15.05
N THR A 107 6.40 -6.67 -15.53
CA THR A 107 7.30 -6.23 -16.61
C THR A 107 6.51 -5.84 -17.86
N LYS A 108 5.51 -6.65 -18.24
CA LYS A 108 4.64 -6.41 -19.41
C LYS A 108 3.71 -5.20 -19.25
N HIS A 109 3.48 -4.72 -18.03
CA HIS A 109 2.60 -3.59 -17.73
C HIS A 109 3.34 -2.28 -17.43
N THR A 110 4.66 -2.22 -17.56
CA THR A 110 5.48 -1.03 -17.23
C THR A 110 5.23 0.17 -18.16
N MET A 111 4.83 -0.06 -19.41
CA MET A 111 4.56 1.00 -20.38
C MET A 111 3.28 1.80 -20.03
N LEU A 112 3.37 3.13 -20.08
CA LEU A 112 2.21 4.02 -19.97
C LEU A 112 1.51 4.16 -21.31
N HIS A 113 0.21 4.44 -21.28
CA HIS A 113 -0.51 4.88 -22.47
C HIS A 113 0.15 6.16 -23.02
N GLU A 114 0.33 6.28 -24.34
CA GLU A 114 1.06 7.41 -24.94
C GLU A 114 0.39 8.77 -24.64
N ASP A 115 -0.94 8.81 -24.56
CA ASP A 115 -1.64 10.03 -24.14
C ASP A 115 -1.39 10.39 -22.67
N LEU A 116 -1.20 9.40 -21.80
CA LEU A 116 -0.79 9.64 -20.41
C LEU A 116 0.68 10.09 -20.35
N ARG A 117 1.54 9.65 -21.27
CA ARG A 117 2.90 10.20 -21.39
C ARG A 117 2.85 11.68 -21.81
N ARG A 118 2.03 12.03 -22.80
CA ARG A 118 1.84 13.42 -23.26
C ARG A 118 1.21 14.32 -22.20
N PHE A 119 0.42 13.75 -21.28
CA PHE A 119 -0.11 14.49 -20.13
C PHE A 119 1.00 15.18 -19.32
N PHE A 120 2.21 14.62 -19.28
CA PHE A 120 3.36 15.25 -18.61
C PHE A 120 3.84 16.55 -19.28
N ASP A 121 3.52 16.78 -20.56
CA ASP A 121 3.86 18.01 -21.27
C ASP A 121 3.06 19.20 -20.73
N GLY A 122 1.89 18.95 -20.14
CA GLY A 122 1.03 19.97 -19.53
C GLY A 122 1.56 20.56 -18.22
N PHE A 123 2.52 19.90 -17.55
CA PHE A 123 3.11 20.45 -16.34
C PHE A 123 4.21 21.49 -16.64
N PRO A 124 4.33 22.53 -15.79
CA PRO A 124 5.50 23.39 -15.77
C PRO A 124 6.81 22.61 -15.61
N ARG A 125 7.92 23.15 -16.09
CA ARG A 125 9.24 22.50 -16.00
C ARG A 125 9.75 22.39 -14.56
N ASP A 126 9.36 23.32 -13.70
CA ASP A 126 9.72 23.42 -12.28
C ASP A 126 8.67 22.81 -11.34
N ALA A 127 7.70 22.06 -11.87
CA ALA A 127 6.70 21.39 -11.07
C ALA A 127 7.34 20.39 -10.10
N HIS A 128 6.94 20.45 -8.83
CA HIS A 128 7.45 19.53 -7.82
C HIS A 128 7.05 18.08 -8.17
N PRO A 129 7.99 17.10 -8.17
CA PRO A 129 7.73 15.74 -8.62
C PRO A 129 6.53 15.07 -7.94
N MET A 130 6.31 15.33 -6.64
CA MET A 130 5.14 14.79 -5.93
C MET A 130 3.79 15.27 -6.48
N ALA A 131 3.68 16.53 -6.91
CA ALA A 131 2.45 17.04 -7.49
C ALA A 131 2.18 16.40 -8.87
N VAL A 132 3.24 16.23 -9.66
CA VAL A 132 3.17 15.54 -10.96
C VAL A 132 2.77 14.08 -10.76
N LEU A 133 3.41 13.38 -9.82
CA LEU A 133 3.13 11.98 -9.46
C LEU A 133 1.67 11.81 -9.04
N SER A 134 1.18 12.61 -8.09
CA SER A 134 -0.20 12.49 -7.60
C SER A 134 -1.21 12.74 -8.72
N SER A 135 -1.00 13.76 -9.54
CA SER A 135 -1.89 14.06 -10.68
C SER A 135 -1.89 12.95 -11.73
N ALA A 136 -0.72 12.40 -12.06
CA ALA A 136 -0.61 11.31 -13.03
C ALA A 136 -1.25 10.01 -12.52
N VAL A 137 -1.07 9.69 -11.23
CA VAL A 137 -1.73 8.53 -10.60
C VAL A 137 -3.25 8.71 -10.60
N SER A 138 -3.78 9.90 -10.29
CA SER A 138 -5.22 10.16 -10.42
C SER A 138 -5.71 10.00 -11.85
N ALA A 139 -4.92 10.45 -12.83
CA ALA A 139 -5.25 10.32 -14.25
C ALA A 139 -5.27 8.85 -14.72
N LEU A 140 -4.52 7.93 -14.11
CA LEU A 140 -4.59 6.49 -14.46
C LEU A 140 -6.03 5.96 -14.46
N SER A 141 -6.86 6.42 -13.53
CA SER A 141 -8.27 6.00 -13.44
C SER A 141 -9.07 6.28 -14.73
N THR A 142 -8.69 7.28 -15.53
CA THR A 142 -9.36 7.60 -16.79
C THR A 142 -8.85 6.78 -17.98
N PHE A 143 -7.64 6.22 -17.89
CA PHE A 143 -7.02 5.42 -18.96
C PHE A 143 -7.21 3.91 -18.78
N TYR A 144 -7.56 3.47 -17.56
CA TYR A 144 -7.72 2.06 -17.19
C TYR A 144 -9.12 1.81 -16.59
N GLN A 145 -10.15 2.20 -17.34
CA GLN A 145 -11.55 2.10 -16.91
C GLN A 145 -12.11 0.67 -16.94
N ASP A 146 -11.37 -0.25 -17.57
CA ASP A 146 -11.69 -1.67 -17.74
C ASP A 146 -11.54 -2.49 -16.45
N SER A 147 -10.90 -1.94 -15.41
CA SER A 147 -10.61 -2.65 -14.16
C SER A 147 -10.91 -1.80 -12.91
N LEU A 148 -12.11 -1.22 -12.83
CA LEU A 148 -12.51 -0.29 -11.76
C LEU A 148 -13.50 -0.87 -10.73
N ASP A 149 -14.02 -2.08 -10.91
CA ASP A 149 -14.92 -2.69 -9.93
C ASP A 149 -14.13 -3.21 -8.71
N PRO A 150 -14.29 -2.61 -7.51
CA PRO A 150 -13.57 -3.03 -6.32
C PRO A 150 -14.07 -4.37 -5.74
N PHE A 151 -15.21 -4.89 -6.23
CA PHE A 151 -15.79 -6.16 -5.79
C PHE A 151 -15.42 -7.32 -6.72
N ASP A 152 -14.79 -7.04 -7.87
CA ASP A 152 -14.28 -8.05 -8.80
C ASP A 152 -12.80 -8.32 -8.50
N ALA A 153 -12.51 -9.52 -7.99
CA ALA A 153 -11.15 -9.92 -7.60
C ALA A 153 -10.16 -9.88 -8.76
N GLU A 154 -10.59 -10.19 -9.99
CA GLU A 154 -9.71 -10.18 -11.16
C GLU A 154 -9.36 -8.75 -11.56
N GLN A 155 -10.33 -7.84 -11.50
CA GLN A 155 -10.08 -6.42 -11.76
C GLN A 155 -9.16 -5.81 -10.71
N VAL A 156 -9.34 -6.17 -9.42
CA VAL A 156 -8.45 -5.74 -8.33
C VAL A 156 -7.03 -6.27 -8.54
N HIS A 157 -6.89 -7.54 -8.94
CA HIS A 157 -5.58 -8.14 -9.24
C HIS A 157 -4.88 -7.41 -10.39
N ILE A 158 -5.55 -7.24 -11.54
CA ILE A 158 -4.98 -6.54 -12.70
C ILE A 158 -4.62 -5.09 -12.36
N SER A 159 -5.48 -4.38 -11.63
CA SER A 159 -5.22 -3.01 -11.18
C SER A 159 -4.02 -2.95 -10.23
N THR A 160 -3.83 -3.95 -9.36
CA THR A 160 -2.66 -4.07 -8.48
C THR A 160 -1.38 -4.23 -9.31
N ILE A 161 -1.37 -5.13 -10.29
CA ILE A 161 -0.23 -5.30 -11.21
C ILE A 161 0.07 -4.01 -11.97
N ARG A 162 -0.96 -3.35 -12.51
CA ARG A 162 -0.81 -2.09 -13.25
C ARG A 162 -0.23 -0.98 -12.38
N LEU A 163 -0.69 -0.83 -11.13
CA LEU A 163 -0.16 0.17 -10.21
C LEU A 163 1.30 -0.11 -9.87
N MET A 164 1.64 -1.35 -9.51
CA MET A 164 3.02 -1.76 -9.22
C MET A 164 3.95 -1.52 -10.41
N ALA A 165 3.51 -1.84 -11.63
CA ALA A 165 4.32 -1.69 -12.83
C ALA A 165 4.48 -0.23 -13.30
N LYS A 166 3.43 0.59 -13.17
CA LYS A 166 3.40 1.94 -13.76
C LYS A 166 3.92 3.01 -12.83
N LEU A 167 3.79 2.82 -11.51
CA LEU A 167 4.20 3.84 -10.53
C LEU A 167 5.70 4.20 -10.63
N PRO A 168 6.65 3.25 -10.81
CA PRO A 168 8.06 3.58 -11.05
C PRO A 168 8.27 4.38 -12.33
N THR A 169 7.59 4.02 -13.42
CA THR A 169 7.65 4.77 -14.69
C THR A 169 7.14 6.21 -14.52
N ILE A 170 6.03 6.39 -13.80
CA ILE A 170 5.48 7.72 -13.50
C ILE A 170 6.45 8.53 -12.64
N ALA A 171 7.04 7.91 -11.61
CA ALA A 171 8.03 8.56 -10.75
C ALA A 171 9.29 8.99 -11.53
N ALA A 172 9.80 8.11 -12.40
CA ALA A 172 10.94 8.42 -13.26
C ALA A 172 10.62 9.57 -14.24
N TYR A 173 9.42 9.59 -14.83
CA TYR A 173 9.00 10.68 -15.72
C TYR A 173 8.80 12.00 -14.97
N ALA A 174 8.29 11.96 -13.73
CA ALA A 174 8.19 13.13 -12.88
C ALA A 174 9.58 13.72 -12.57
N TYR A 175 10.58 12.87 -12.31
CA TYR A 175 11.97 13.31 -12.17
C TYR A 175 12.54 13.90 -13.46
N LYS A 176 12.45 13.17 -14.59
CA LYS A 176 12.95 13.66 -15.89
C LYS A 176 12.32 14.98 -16.29
N LYS A 177 11.04 15.19 -15.97
CA LYS A 177 10.34 16.46 -16.20
C LYS A 177 10.91 17.61 -15.38
N SER A 178 11.20 17.39 -14.08
CA SER A 178 11.74 18.43 -13.20
C SER A 178 13.14 18.89 -13.59
N VAL A 179 13.96 18.00 -14.17
CA VAL A 179 15.28 18.34 -14.72
C VAL A 179 15.23 18.73 -16.22
N GLY A 180 14.09 18.50 -16.87
CA GLY A 180 13.83 18.74 -18.30
C GLY A 180 14.69 17.91 -19.25
N GLN A 181 14.85 16.63 -18.93
CA GLN A 181 15.49 15.60 -19.75
C GLN A 181 14.41 14.78 -20.50
N PRO A 182 14.77 14.09 -21.60
CA PRO A 182 13.84 13.23 -22.31
C PRO A 182 13.43 12.00 -21.48
N PHE A 183 12.20 11.52 -21.72
CA PHE A 183 11.71 10.28 -21.13
C PHE A 183 12.27 9.05 -21.85
N LEU A 184 12.76 8.09 -21.08
CA LEU A 184 13.20 6.79 -21.56
C LEU A 184 12.08 5.76 -21.39
N TYR A 185 11.87 4.92 -22.39
CA TYR A 185 10.94 3.79 -22.27
C TYR A 185 11.49 2.72 -21.33
N PRO A 186 10.61 1.99 -20.60
CA PRO A 186 11.01 0.79 -19.88
C PRO A 186 11.57 -0.26 -20.85
N ASP A 187 12.52 -1.05 -20.38
CA ASP A 187 13.15 -2.12 -21.15
C ASP A 187 13.00 -3.46 -20.41
N ASN A 188 12.35 -4.41 -21.09
CA ASN A 188 11.98 -5.71 -20.51
C ASN A 188 13.18 -6.63 -20.24
N SER A 189 14.39 -6.26 -20.66
CA SER A 189 15.62 -7.00 -20.35
C SER A 189 16.17 -6.70 -18.96
N TYR A 190 15.66 -5.67 -18.27
CA TYR A 190 16.10 -5.27 -16.94
C TYR A 190 15.16 -5.75 -15.83
N SER A 191 15.71 -5.86 -14.63
CA SER A 191 14.93 -6.05 -13.39
C SER A 191 14.06 -4.84 -13.08
N PHE A 192 13.16 -4.98 -12.12
CA PHE A 192 12.26 -3.90 -11.70
C PHE A 192 13.02 -2.66 -11.25
N GLU A 193 14.04 -2.85 -10.40
CA GLU A 193 14.87 -1.81 -9.82
C GLU A 193 15.82 -1.20 -10.86
N ASP A 194 16.47 -2.04 -11.68
CA ASP A 194 17.40 -1.56 -12.71
C ASP A 194 16.67 -0.73 -13.78
N ASN A 195 15.46 -1.14 -14.14
CA ASN A 195 14.65 -0.42 -15.11
C ASN A 195 14.23 0.95 -14.56
N PHE A 196 13.86 1.03 -13.28
CA PHE A 196 13.59 2.32 -12.62
C PHE A 196 14.83 3.22 -12.65
N LEU A 197 16.00 2.71 -12.24
CA LEU A 197 17.26 3.47 -12.24
C LEU A 197 17.66 3.95 -13.64
N ARG A 198 17.48 3.11 -14.66
CA ARG A 198 17.76 3.46 -16.06
C ARG A 198 16.84 4.58 -16.57
N MET A 199 15.59 4.61 -16.13
CA MET A 199 14.62 5.62 -16.55
C MET A 199 14.78 6.95 -15.81
N THR A 200 15.33 6.95 -14.59
CA THR A 200 15.67 8.16 -13.82
C THR A 200 16.91 8.86 -14.34
#